data_AF-A0A3N1XHS7-F1
#
_entry.id   AF-A0A3N1XHS7-F1
#
_cell.length_a   1.000
_cell.length_b   1.000
_cell.length_c   1.000
_cell.angle_alpha   90.00
_cell.angle_beta   90.00
_cell.angle_gamma   90.00
#
_symmetry.space_group_name_H-M   'P 1'
#
loop_
_entity.id
_entity.type
_entity.pdbx_description
1 polymer ?
#
loop_
_entity_poly.entity_id
_entity_poly.type
_entity_poly.pdbx_seq_one_letter_code
_entity_poly.pdbx_strand_id
1 'polypeptide(L)'
;MKTKKLLIGFLAGVLLLGSADIRALAAETTETETVVDSTITTTTETALEATDTETTDTNTEVTLTEEEKIAAEKEAAEKAAEEKKAEEEAKAKAAAEKKTAAKKAALKKKQTAEYNKQVKYLAALIYTEAGNQPYKGKVAVANVVLNRVGSKKITAEKIRDVIYAPNQFSVVRNGSFERALNNYNDFDSAQEKDCIKAAKAALEGKNYVGGREYFTRYTRSLASSYPSGVKIGDHYFW
;
A
#
# COMPACT_ATOMS: atom_id res chain seq x y z
N MET A 1 43.93 32.46 -8.91
CA MET A 1 42.69 31.76 -8.50
C MET A 1 41.80 31.62 -9.73
N LYS A 2 41.65 30.41 -10.30
CA LYS A 2 40.79 30.13 -11.46
C LYS A 2 39.65 29.22 -11.01
N THR A 3 38.43 29.74 -10.94
CA THR A 3 37.23 28.98 -10.57
C THR A 3 36.69 28.23 -11.79
N LYS A 4 36.77 26.89 -11.77
CA LYS A 4 36.08 26.03 -12.74
C LYS A 4 34.61 25.91 -12.35
N LYS A 5 33.69 26.37 -13.20
CA LYS A 5 32.25 26.13 -13.08
C LYS A 5 31.94 24.71 -13.56
N LEU A 6 31.38 23.88 -12.69
CA LEU A 6 30.89 22.55 -13.00
C LEU A 6 29.41 22.67 -13.39
N LEU A 7 29.09 22.40 -14.66
CA LEU A 7 27.73 22.32 -15.17
C LEU A 7 27.22 20.89 -14.92
N ILE A 8 26.20 20.73 -14.08
CA ILE A 8 25.52 19.44 -13.84
C ILE A 8 24.26 19.43 -14.71
N GLY A 9 24.29 18.66 -15.80
CA GLY A 9 23.14 18.43 -16.68
C GLY A 9 22.17 17.44 -16.04
N PHE A 10 20.96 17.89 -15.74
CA PHE A 10 19.86 17.09 -15.23
C PHE A 10 19.11 16.45 -16.40
N LEU A 11 19.35 15.15 -16.63
CA LEU A 11 18.66 14.39 -17.68
C LEU A 11 17.27 13.99 -17.19
N ALA A 12 16.25 14.78 -17.55
CA ALA A 12 14.85 14.49 -17.27
C ALA A 12 14.31 13.47 -18.29
N GLY A 13 14.33 12.18 -17.93
CA GLY A 13 13.61 11.13 -18.65
C GLY A 13 12.13 11.14 -18.29
N VAL A 14 11.31 11.79 -19.10
CA VAL A 14 9.84 11.74 -19.03
C VAL A 14 9.39 10.39 -19.61
N LEU A 15 9.05 9.44 -18.73
CA LEU A 15 8.44 8.17 -19.12
C LEU A 15 6.92 8.36 -19.21
N LEU A 16 6.43 8.60 -20.42
CA LEU A 16 5.00 8.60 -20.76
C LEU A 16 4.49 7.16 -20.79
N LEU A 17 3.82 6.73 -19.71
CA LEU A 17 3.00 5.52 -19.71
C LEU A 17 1.57 5.90 -20.12
N GLY A 18 1.21 5.50 -21.34
CA GLY A 18 -0.14 5.62 -21.88
C GLY A 18 -1.14 4.82 -21.05
N SER A 19 -2.28 5.45 -20.75
CA SER A 19 -3.43 4.85 -20.09
C SER A 19 -4.40 4.40 -21.18
N ALA A 20 -4.59 3.10 -21.35
CA ALA A 20 -5.71 2.57 -22.13
C ALA A 20 -6.91 2.38 -21.20
N ASP A 21 -7.94 3.19 -21.42
CA ASP A 21 -9.26 3.08 -20.83
C ASP A 21 -9.88 1.71 -21.13
N ILE A 22 -10.38 1.03 -20.09
CA ILE A 22 -11.32 -0.09 -20.25
C ILE A 22 -12.59 0.26 -19.49
N ARG A 23 -13.60 0.70 -20.24
CA ARG A 23 -15.01 0.74 -19.84
C ARG A 23 -15.81 0.03 -20.94
N ALA A 24 -16.29 -1.16 -20.64
CA ALA A 24 -17.42 -1.83 -21.33
C ALA A 24 -17.97 -2.86 -20.33
N LEU A 25 -19.03 -2.54 -19.60
CA LEU A 25 -20.45 -2.70 -19.92
C LEU A 25 -20.93 -4.16 -19.75
N ALA A 26 -21.87 -4.33 -18.82
CA ALA A 26 -22.51 -5.57 -18.42
C ALA A 26 -23.50 -6.09 -19.48
N ALA A 27 -23.65 -7.40 -19.57
CA ALA A 27 -24.89 -8.07 -19.96
C ALA A 27 -24.94 -9.48 -19.36
N GLU A 28 -26.07 -9.77 -18.75
CA GLU A 28 -26.57 -11.03 -18.19
C GLU A 28 -27.31 -11.80 -19.28
N THR A 29 -27.17 -13.13 -19.37
CA THR A 29 -28.26 -14.11 -19.54
C THR A 29 -27.76 -15.56 -19.59
N THR A 30 -28.65 -16.42 -19.10
CA THR A 30 -28.74 -17.85 -18.76
C THR A 30 -28.72 -18.90 -19.90
N GLU A 31 -28.46 -20.16 -19.49
CA GLU A 31 -28.92 -21.47 -20.05
C GLU A 31 -28.28 -22.00 -21.36
N THR A 32 -28.04 -23.29 -21.65
CA THR A 32 -27.80 -24.62 -21.02
C THR A 32 -27.52 -25.63 -22.19
N GLU A 33 -27.05 -26.85 -21.89
CA GLU A 33 -26.91 -28.08 -22.75
C GLU A 33 -25.62 -28.20 -23.63
N THR A 34 -24.66 -29.09 -23.31
CA THR A 34 -24.47 -30.54 -23.69
C THR A 34 -24.40 -30.78 -25.21
N VAL A 35 -23.56 -31.62 -25.85
CA VAL A 35 -22.95 -32.95 -25.59
C VAL A 35 -21.78 -33.15 -26.62
N VAL A 36 -20.77 -34.00 -26.30
CA VAL A 36 -19.84 -34.84 -27.15
C VAL A 36 -19.20 -34.26 -28.44
N ASP A 37 -17.94 -34.52 -28.78
CA ASP A 37 -17.35 -35.84 -29.06
C ASP A 37 -15.82 -35.73 -29.19
N SER A 38 -15.11 -36.79 -28.80
CA SER A 38 -13.65 -36.88 -28.71
C SER A 38 -13.18 -38.06 -29.56
N THR A 39 -12.40 -37.79 -30.61
CA THR A 39 -11.67 -38.81 -31.37
C THR A 39 -10.26 -38.34 -31.70
N ILE A 40 -9.26 -38.93 -31.04
CA ILE A 40 -7.85 -38.95 -31.46
C ILE A 40 -7.41 -40.42 -31.49
N THR A 41 -7.17 -40.90 -32.71
CA THR A 41 -6.45 -42.11 -33.12
C THR A 41 -5.23 -41.60 -33.92
N THR A 42 -4.07 -42.22 -34.06
CA THR A 42 -3.40 -43.47 -33.68
C THR A 42 -1.98 -43.29 -34.27
N THR A 43 -0.90 -43.44 -33.48
CA THR A 43 0.09 -44.55 -33.52
C THR A 43 0.85 -44.67 -34.86
N THR A 44 2.19 -44.68 -34.92
CA THR A 44 3.10 -45.87 -34.82
C THR A 44 4.57 -45.39 -34.94
N GLU A 45 5.53 -45.78 -34.08
CA GLU A 45 6.36 -47.02 -34.09
C GLU A 45 7.25 -47.18 -35.35
N THR A 46 8.49 -47.72 -35.40
CA THR A 46 9.45 -48.34 -34.46
C THR A 46 10.72 -48.75 -35.26
N ALA A 47 11.85 -49.01 -34.55
CA ALA A 47 13.06 -49.83 -34.88
C ALA A 47 14.12 -49.28 -35.87
N LEU A 48 15.44 -49.20 -35.55
CA LEU A 48 16.48 -50.24 -35.23
C LEU A 48 16.74 -51.17 -36.44
N GLU A 49 17.94 -51.46 -36.97
CA GLU A 49 19.19 -51.91 -36.33
C GLU A 49 20.36 -52.09 -37.37
N ALA A 50 21.62 -51.99 -36.89
CA ALA A 50 22.93 -52.62 -37.26
C ALA A 50 23.51 -52.71 -38.71
N THR A 51 24.84 -52.46 -38.87
CA THR A 51 25.93 -53.49 -38.95
C THR A 51 27.33 -52.91 -39.33
N ASP A 52 28.36 -53.70 -38.98
CA ASP A 52 29.82 -53.52 -38.80
C ASP A 52 30.77 -53.27 -40.02
N THR A 53 32.05 -53.05 -39.65
CA THR A 53 33.38 -53.33 -40.29
C THR A 53 34.19 -52.12 -40.79
N GLU A 54 35.53 -52.02 -40.74
CA GLU A 54 36.64 -52.50 -39.91
C GLU A 54 37.93 -51.78 -40.44
N THR A 55 38.86 -51.39 -39.54
CA THR A 55 40.32 -51.10 -39.71
C THR A 55 40.86 -50.01 -40.66
N THR A 56 41.70 -49.10 -40.14
CA THR A 56 43.19 -49.21 -40.14
C THR A 56 43.86 -47.95 -39.57
N ASP A 57 44.85 -48.20 -38.71
CA ASP A 57 45.71 -47.22 -38.06
C ASP A 57 46.58 -46.41 -39.03
N THR A 58 46.75 -45.11 -38.78
CA THR A 58 48.07 -44.47 -38.89
C THR A 58 48.22 -43.36 -37.85
N ASN A 59 49.17 -43.62 -36.97
CA ASN A 59 49.69 -42.74 -35.94
C ASN A 59 50.27 -41.45 -36.57
N THR A 60 49.68 -40.29 -36.26
CA THR A 60 50.32 -38.98 -36.45
C THR A 60 50.28 -38.26 -35.10
N GLU A 61 51.36 -38.45 -34.34
CA GLU A 61 51.66 -37.69 -33.13
C GLU A 61 51.95 -36.23 -33.54
N VAL A 62 50.90 -35.41 -33.62
CA VAL A 62 51.03 -33.96 -33.66
C VAL A 62 51.25 -33.51 -32.22
N THR A 63 52.51 -33.23 -31.91
CA THR A 63 52.91 -32.50 -30.71
C THR A 63 52.24 -31.12 -30.73
N LEU A 64 51.11 -31.01 -30.02
CA LEU A 64 50.47 -29.72 -29.74
C LEU A 64 51.42 -28.90 -28.86
N THR A 65 51.81 -27.73 -29.36
CA THR A 65 52.69 -26.79 -28.68
C THR A 65 52.08 -26.32 -27.35
N GLU A 66 52.89 -26.32 -26.29
CA GLU A 66 52.55 -25.91 -24.91
C GLU A 66 51.87 -24.52 -24.83
N GLU A 67 52.08 -23.66 -25.83
CA GLU A 67 51.56 -22.29 -25.92
C GLU A 67 50.04 -22.22 -26.23
N GLU A 68 49.48 -23.14 -27.04
CA GLU A 68 48.03 -23.16 -27.33
C GLU A 68 47.22 -23.67 -26.13
N LYS A 69 47.80 -24.58 -25.33
CA LYS A 69 47.20 -25.09 -24.09
C LYS A 69 47.13 -24.01 -23.02
N ILE A 70 48.18 -23.19 -22.88
CA ILE A 70 48.22 -22.04 -21.96
C ILE A 70 47.26 -20.92 -22.40
N ALA A 71 47.11 -20.69 -23.71
CA ALA A 71 46.15 -19.72 -24.24
C ALA A 71 44.69 -20.16 -24.02
N ALA A 72 44.38 -21.44 -24.29
CA ALA A 72 43.04 -22.01 -24.07
C ALA A 72 42.66 -22.06 -22.59
N GLU A 73 43.60 -22.34 -21.69
CA GLU A 73 43.37 -22.39 -20.25
C GLU A 73 43.18 -20.98 -19.64
N LYS A 74 43.87 -19.97 -20.17
CA LYS A 74 43.69 -18.56 -19.80
C LYS A 74 42.34 -18.00 -20.26
N GLU A 75 41.91 -18.32 -21.49
CA GLU A 75 40.61 -17.91 -22.03
C GLU A 75 39.45 -18.62 -21.31
N ALA A 76 39.63 -19.91 -20.97
CA ALA A 76 38.70 -20.65 -20.11
C ALA A 76 38.62 -20.06 -18.70
N ALA A 77 39.75 -19.62 -18.12
CA ALA A 77 39.79 -18.97 -16.82
C ALA A 77 39.14 -17.58 -16.82
N GLU A 78 39.31 -16.79 -17.88
CA GLU A 78 38.64 -15.48 -18.03
C GLU A 78 37.12 -15.62 -18.20
N LYS A 79 36.66 -16.58 -19.02
CA LYS A 79 35.23 -16.86 -19.19
C LYS A 79 34.57 -17.35 -17.90
N ALA A 80 35.26 -18.21 -17.14
CA ALA A 80 34.80 -18.66 -15.82
C ALA A 80 34.80 -17.54 -14.76
N ALA A 81 35.70 -16.56 -14.87
CA ALA A 81 35.73 -15.38 -13.99
C ALA A 81 34.59 -14.40 -14.32
N GLU A 82 34.25 -14.21 -15.60
CA GLU A 82 33.16 -13.36 -16.05
C GLU A 82 31.79 -13.94 -15.67
N GLU A 83 31.59 -15.25 -15.82
CA GLU A 83 30.36 -15.94 -15.38
C GLU A 83 30.16 -15.86 -13.86
N LYS A 84 31.22 -16.02 -13.07
CA LYS A 84 31.15 -15.83 -11.60
C LYS A 84 30.76 -14.40 -11.21
N LYS A 85 31.29 -13.40 -11.91
CA LYS A 85 30.98 -11.99 -11.66
C LYS A 85 29.54 -11.64 -12.05
N ALA A 86 29.04 -12.20 -13.16
CA ALA A 86 27.65 -12.06 -13.60
C ALA A 86 26.67 -12.76 -12.63
N GLU A 87 27.03 -13.94 -12.11
CA GLU A 87 26.21 -14.65 -11.11
C GLU A 87 26.17 -13.91 -9.77
N GLU A 88 27.29 -13.33 -9.32
CA GLU A 88 27.37 -12.55 -8.10
C GLU A 88 26.59 -11.22 -8.21
N GLU A 89 26.62 -10.56 -9.37
CA GLU A 89 25.82 -9.36 -9.65
C GLU A 89 24.31 -9.68 -9.74
N ALA A 90 23.93 -10.83 -10.33
CA ALA A 90 22.56 -11.32 -10.36
C ALA A 90 22.04 -11.67 -8.95
N LYS A 91 22.88 -12.31 -8.12
CA LYS A 91 22.57 -12.58 -6.70
C LYS A 91 22.44 -11.28 -5.90
N ALA A 92 23.28 -10.28 -6.16
CA ALA A 92 23.21 -8.97 -5.50
C ALA A 92 21.94 -8.19 -5.90
N LYS A 93 21.54 -8.21 -7.18
CA LYS A 93 20.28 -7.60 -7.66
C LYS A 93 19.05 -8.30 -7.08
N ALA A 94 19.02 -9.63 -7.09
CA ALA A 94 17.94 -10.41 -6.47
C ALA A 94 17.83 -10.20 -4.95
N ALA A 95 18.95 -10.05 -4.25
CA ALA A 95 18.98 -9.71 -2.82
C ALA A 95 18.50 -8.28 -2.56
N ALA A 96 18.86 -7.31 -3.40
CA ALA A 96 18.41 -5.92 -3.31
C ALA A 96 16.89 -5.78 -3.57
N GLU A 97 16.35 -6.53 -4.53
CA GLU A 97 14.91 -6.58 -4.82
C GLU A 97 14.12 -7.21 -3.67
N LYS A 98 14.59 -8.34 -3.13
CA LYS A 98 13.98 -8.96 -1.93
C LYS A 98 14.00 -8.01 -0.73
N LYS A 99 15.10 -7.30 -0.49
CA LYS A 99 15.23 -6.29 0.58
C LYS A 99 14.28 -5.10 0.38
N THR A 100 14.09 -4.68 -0.87
CA THR A 100 13.17 -3.59 -1.23
C THR A 100 11.71 -4.01 -1.06
N ALA A 101 11.35 -5.22 -1.49
CA ALA A 101 10.02 -5.80 -1.31
C ALA A 101 9.69 -5.95 0.19
N ALA A 102 10.62 -6.47 0.99
CA ALA A 102 10.48 -6.59 2.45
C ALA A 102 10.28 -5.22 3.13
N LYS A 103 11.05 -4.19 2.72
CA LYS A 103 10.90 -2.82 3.24
C LYS A 103 9.56 -2.21 2.88
N LYS A 104 9.07 -2.40 1.65
CA LYS A 104 7.75 -1.92 1.21
C LYS A 104 6.61 -2.62 1.97
N ALA A 105 6.72 -3.93 2.19
CA ALA A 105 5.76 -4.69 2.99
C ALA A 105 5.73 -4.20 4.45
N ALA A 106 6.89 -3.98 5.06
CA ALA A 106 6.99 -3.44 6.42
C ALA A 106 6.40 -2.03 6.53
N LEU A 107 6.65 -1.16 5.54
CA LEU A 107 6.07 0.18 5.49
C LEU A 107 4.54 0.13 5.37
N LYS A 108 4.01 -0.71 4.48
CA LYS A 108 2.56 -0.92 4.33
C LYS A 108 1.94 -1.40 5.63
N LYS A 109 2.55 -2.40 6.29
CA LYS A 109 2.09 -2.88 7.61
C LYS A 109 2.07 -1.77 8.65
N LYS A 110 3.11 -0.94 8.70
CA LYS A 110 3.17 0.23 9.60
C LYS A 110 2.08 1.25 9.29
N GLN A 111 1.84 1.56 8.02
CA GLN A 111 0.79 2.48 7.58
C GLN A 111 -0.60 1.96 7.92
N THR A 112 -0.88 0.67 7.71
CA THR A 112 -2.15 0.04 8.08
C THR A 112 -2.35 0.05 9.59
N ALA A 113 -1.33 -0.30 10.38
CA ALA A 113 -1.42 -0.25 11.84
C ALA A 113 -1.68 1.18 12.35
N GLU A 114 -1.02 2.16 11.74
CA GLU A 114 -1.20 3.58 12.04
C GLU A 114 -2.63 4.05 11.72
N TYR A 115 -3.13 3.75 10.52
CA TYR A 115 -4.50 4.05 10.11
C TYR A 115 -5.53 3.43 11.06
N ASN A 116 -5.36 2.16 11.42
CA ASN A 116 -6.27 1.48 12.35
C ASN A 116 -6.30 2.15 13.73
N LYS A 117 -5.17 2.66 14.22
CA LYS A 117 -5.12 3.45 15.47
C LYS A 117 -5.86 4.78 15.34
N GLN A 118 -5.70 5.48 14.22
CA GLN A 118 -6.41 6.74 13.95
C GLN A 118 -7.93 6.52 13.95
N VAL A 119 -8.40 5.49 13.22
CA VAL A 119 -9.82 5.10 13.20
C VAL A 119 -10.31 4.77 14.59
N LYS A 120 -9.55 3.97 15.36
CA LYS A 120 -9.92 3.57 16.73
C LYS A 120 -10.10 4.77 17.66
N TYR A 121 -9.16 5.71 17.68
CA TYR A 121 -9.27 6.91 18.53
C TYR A 121 -10.45 7.79 18.14
N LEU A 122 -10.63 8.06 16.84
CA LEU A 122 -11.74 8.88 16.37
C LEU A 122 -13.09 8.21 16.61
N ALA A 123 -13.23 6.92 16.33
CA ALA A 123 -14.48 6.19 16.51
C ALA A 123 -14.91 6.16 17.99
N ALA A 124 -13.97 5.92 18.91
CA ALA A 124 -14.24 5.95 20.35
C ALA A 124 -14.72 7.34 20.80
N LEU A 125 -14.06 8.41 20.31
CA LEU A 125 -14.47 9.77 20.63
C LEU A 125 -15.86 10.10 20.08
N ILE A 126 -16.10 9.80 18.81
CA ILE A 126 -17.38 10.04 18.14
C ILE A 126 -18.50 9.29 18.88
N TYR A 127 -18.26 8.05 19.29
CA TYR A 127 -19.24 7.28 20.06
C TYR A 127 -19.63 8.00 21.34
N THR A 128 -18.65 8.53 22.08
CA THR A 128 -18.90 9.22 23.36
C THR A 128 -19.49 10.63 23.22
N GLU A 129 -19.11 11.38 22.19
CA GLU A 129 -19.51 12.79 22.02
C GLU A 129 -20.71 12.97 21.09
N ALA A 130 -20.87 12.10 20.09
CA ALA A 130 -21.85 12.25 19.02
C ALA A 130 -22.54 10.93 18.64
N GLY A 131 -22.49 9.91 19.49
CA GLY A 131 -23.06 8.59 19.19
C GLY A 131 -24.55 8.65 18.82
N ASN A 132 -25.31 9.49 19.52
CA ASN A 132 -26.74 9.72 19.26
C ASN A 132 -27.03 10.77 18.17
N GLN A 133 -26.01 11.32 17.52
CA GLN A 133 -26.17 12.34 16.49
C GLN A 133 -26.37 11.70 15.10
N PRO A 134 -26.95 12.42 14.12
CA PRO A 134 -27.01 11.94 12.74
C PRO A 134 -25.60 11.67 12.20
N TYR A 135 -25.48 10.78 11.20
CA TYR A 135 -24.20 10.42 10.61
C TYR A 135 -23.35 11.64 10.20
N LYS A 136 -23.97 12.70 9.68
CA LYS A 136 -23.30 13.97 9.36
C LYS A 136 -22.66 14.62 10.60
N GLY A 137 -23.34 14.59 11.75
CA GLY A 137 -22.83 15.10 13.02
C GLY A 137 -21.68 14.26 13.59
N LYS A 138 -21.74 12.93 13.42
CA LYS A 138 -20.64 12.01 13.76
C LYS A 138 -19.37 12.35 12.98
N VAL A 139 -19.48 12.53 11.65
CA VAL A 139 -18.35 12.94 10.80
C VAL A 139 -17.86 14.34 11.18
N ALA A 140 -18.76 15.26 11.51
CA ALA A 140 -18.41 16.63 11.89
C ALA A 140 -17.55 16.70 13.18
N VAL A 141 -17.83 15.88 14.19
CA VAL A 141 -16.97 15.80 15.39
C VAL A 141 -15.58 15.27 15.04
N ALA A 142 -15.48 14.28 14.17
CA ALA A 142 -14.18 13.81 13.68
C ALA A 142 -13.43 14.93 12.92
N ASN A 143 -14.12 15.71 12.09
CA ASN A 143 -13.53 16.84 11.37
C ASN A 143 -12.93 17.89 12.32
N VAL A 144 -13.62 18.22 13.42
CA VAL A 144 -13.08 19.14 14.43
C VAL A 144 -11.73 18.66 14.96
N VAL A 145 -11.60 17.38 15.31
CA VAL A 145 -10.33 16.82 15.78
C VAL A 145 -9.25 16.93 14.71
N LEU A 146 -9.57 16.57 13.46
CA LEU A 146 -8.61 16.61 12.36
C LEU A 146 -8.18 18.03 12.00
N ASN A 147 -9.09 19.01 12.08
CA ASN A 147 -8.77 20.42 11.88
C ASN A 147 -7.76 20.91 12.92
N ARG A 148 -7.94 20.53 14.18
CA ARG A 148 -7.03 20.86 15.29
C ARG A 148 -5.67 20.17 15.18
N VAL A 149 -5.61 18.96 14.62
CA VAL A 149 -4.33 18.33 14.26
C VAL A 149 -3.60 19.13 13.18
N GLY A 150 -4.37 19.72 12.26
CA GLY A 150 -3.89 20.59 11.19
C GLY A 150 -3.40 19.84 9.95
N SER A 151 -2.91 20.61 8.96
CA SER A 151 -2.49 20.11 7.64
C SER A 151 -1.16 19.34 7.63
N LYS A 152 -0.41 19.38 8.73
CA LYS A 152 0.79 18.53 8.89
C LYS A 152 0.34 17.07 8.94
N LYS A 153 1.19 16.15 8.48
CA LYS A 153 0.98 14.69 8.57
C LYS A 153 0.17 14.29 9.81
N ILE A 154 -1.04 13.80 9.56
CA ILE A 154 -1.99 13.33 10.59
C ILE A 154 -1.49 11.98 11.09
N THR A 155 -1.31 11.86 12.39
CA THR A 155 -0.88 10.64 13.07
C THR A 155 -1.84 10.33 14.21
N ALA A 156 -1.93 9.07 14.59
CA ALA A 156 -2.71 8.60 15.73
C ALA A 156 -2.25 9.28 17.03
N GLU A 157 -0.95 9.53 17.18
CA GLU A 157 -0.39 10.27 18.32
C GLU A 157 -0.92 11.70 18.37
N LYS A 158 -0.94 12.43 17.26
CA LYS A 158 -1.49 13.80 17.26
C LYS A 158 -2.99 13.83 17.51
N ILE A 159 -3.73 12.86 16.97
CA ILE A 159 -5.17 12.70 17.26
C ILE A 159 -5.35 12.47 18.76
N ARG A 160 -4.56 11.57 19.34
CA ARG A 160 -4.54 11.32 20.78
C ARG A 160 -4.23 12.61 21.55
N ASP A 161 -3.19 13.35 21.18
CA ASP A 161 -2.81 14.59 21.87
C ASP A 161 -3.94 15.63 21.86
N VAL A 162 -4.65 15.76 20.74
CA VAL A 162 -5.84 16.64 20.65
C VAL A 162 -6.98 16.15 21.56
N ILE A 163 -7.22 14.84 21.62
CA ILE A 163 -8.27 14.26 22.46
C ILE A 163 -7.95 14.43 23.94
N TYR A 164 -6.71 14.19 24.36
CA TYR A 164 -6.28 14.30 25.76
C TYR A 164 -5.90 15.72 26.18
N ALA A 165 -6.00 16.71 25.29
CA ALA A 165 -5.72 18.09 25.62
C ALA A 165 -6.64 18.57 26.78
N PRO A 166 -6.11 19.38 27.72
CA PRO A 166 -6.84 19.76 28.92
C PRO A 166 -8.14 20.50 28.57
N ASN A 167 -9.22 20.08 29.22
CA ASN A 167 -10.57 20.67 29.12
C ASN A 167 -11.18 20.67 27.71
N GLN A 168 -10.69 19.88 26.74
CA GLN A 168 -11.28 19.83 25.40
C GLN A 168 -12.46 18.87 25.31
N PHE A 169 -12.31 17.66 25.87
CA PHE A 169 -13.31 16.60 25.80
C PHE A 169 -13.64 16.10 27.20
N SER A 170 -14.84 16.43 27.68
CA SER A 170 -15.26 16.07 29.05
C SER A 170 -15.31 14.56 29.28
N VAL A 171 -15.52 13.80 28.21
CA VAL A 171 -15.56 12.33 28.17
C VAL A 171 -14.21 11.66 28.48
N VAL A 172 -13.10 12.40 28.36
CA VAL A 172 -11.77 11.89 28.73
C VAL A 172 -11.62 11.89 30.25
N ARG A 173 -12.00 12.99 30.91
CA ARG A 173 -11.89 13.13 32.36
C ARG A 173 -12.82 12.17 33.12
N ASN A 174 -14.00 11.88 32.56
CA ASN A 174 -14.97 10.98 33.20
C ASN A 174 -14.72 9.48 32.88
N GLY A 175 -13.68 9.15 32.10
CA GLY A 175 -13.30 7.78 31.75
C GLY A 175 -14.19 7.10 30.70
N SER A 176 -15.21 7.78 30.16
CA SER A 176 -16.09 7.18 29.15
C SER A 176 -15.35 6.95 27.82
N PHE A 177 -14.46 7.86 27.45
CA PHE A 177 -13.58 7.69 26.29
C PHE A 177 -12.68 6.45 26.44
N GLU A 178 -12.03 6.29 27.59
CA GLU A 178 -11.13 5.16 27.85
C GLU A 178 -11.88 3.82 27.78
N ARG A 179 -13.11 3.79 28.32
CA ARG A 179 -13.99 2.61 28.23
C ARG A 179 -14.36 2.28 26.78
N ALA A 180 -14.75 3.30 26.00
CA ALA A 180 -15.03 3.12 24.58
C ALA A 180 -13.79 2.64 23.80
N LEU A 181 -12.60 3.12 24.16
CA LEU A 181 -11.35 2.70 23.54
C LEU A 181 -11.00 1.23 23.85
N ASN A 182 -11.24 0.79 25.08
CA ASN A 182 -11.03 -0.60 25.49
C ASN A 182 -12.01 -1.55 24.81
N ASN A 183 -13.28 -1.14 24.69
CA ASN A 183 -14.35 -1.94 24.09
C ASN A 183 -14.45 -1.78 22.56
N TYR A 184 -13.57 -1.01 21.91
CA TYR A 184 -13.65 -0.72 20.47
C TYR A 184 -13.74 -1.98 19.60
N ASN A 185 -13.07 -3.06 19.99
CA ASN A 185 -13.10 -4.32 19.22
C ASN A 185 -14.45 -5.04 19.33
N ASP A 186 -15.25 -4.71 20.33
CA ASP A 186 -16.56 -5.28 20.62
C ASP A 186 -17.71 -4.39 20.10
N PHE A 187 -17.40 -3.30 19.38
CA PHE A 187 -18.37 -2.42 18.75
C PHE A 187 -19.19 -3.17 17.70
N ASP A 188 -20.48 -3.36 17.96
CA ASP A 188 -21.37 -4.16 17.09
C ASP A 188 -22.73 -3.52 16.82
N SER A 189 -23.18 -2.60 17.68
CA SER A 189 -24.44 -1.89 17.45
C SER A 189 -24.39 -1.04 16.17
N ALA A 190 -25.57 -0.77 15.59
CA ALA A 190 -25.68 0.11 14.41
C ALA A 190 -25.04 1.49 14.66
N GLN A 191 -25.21 2.02 15.88
CA GLN A 191 -24.61 3.28 16.29
C GLN A 191 -23.08 3.24 16.30
N GLU A 192 -22.49 2.19 16.87
CA GLU A 192 -21.03 2.01 16.96
C GLU A 192 -20.41 1.80 15.57
N LYS A 193 -21.04 0.97 14.73
CA LYS A 193 -20.66 0.77 13.32
C LYS A 193 -20.69 2.09 12.54
N ASP A 194 -21.69 2.91 12.77
CA ASP A 194 -21.78 4.26 12.20
C ASP A 194 -20.64 5.17 12.67
N CYS A 195 -20.20 5.08 13.93
CA CYS A 195 -19.08 5.86 14.45
C CYS A 195 -17.76 5.46 13.76
N ILE A 196 -17.54 4.15 13.55
CA ILE A 196 -16.39 3.64 12.79
C ILE A 196 -16.44 4.15 11.35
N LYS A 197 -17.61 4.07 10.70
CA LYS A 197 -17.81 4.56 9.33
C LYS A 197 -17.58 6.07 9.23
N ALA A 198 -18.01 6.83 10.23
CA ALA A 198 -17.80 8.28 10.28
C ALA A 198 -16.32 8.65 10.45
N ALA A 199 -15.60 7.95 11.33
CA ALA A 199 -14.17 8.12 11.53
C ALA A 199 -13.36 7.88 10.24
N LYS A 200 -13.65 6.77 9.54
CA LYS A 200 -13.03 6.45 8.25
C LYS A 200 -13.31 7.52 7.21
N ALA A 201 -14.57 7.91 7.06
CA ALA A 201 -14.97 8.94 6.10
C ALA A 201 -14.25 10.27 6.34
N ALA A 202 -14.06 10.67 7.60
CA ALA A 202 -13.32 11.89 7.93
C ALA A 202 -11.83 11.78 7.57
N LEU A 203 -11.18 10.64 7.85
CA LEU A 203 -9.79 10.37 7.46
C LEU A 203 -9.60 10.30 5.94
N GLU A 204 -10.63 9.85 5.22
CA GLU A 204 -10.69 9.85 3.75
C GLU A 204 -10.97 11.26 3.17
N GLY A 205 -11.13 12.27 4.01
CA GLY A 205 -11.26 13.68 3.60
C GLY A 205 -12.70 14.20 3.55
N LYS A 206 -13.70 13.41 3.92
CA LYS A 206 -15.08 13.90 4.00
C LYS A 206 -15.20 14.95 5.09
N ASN A 207 -15.63 16.15 4.73
CA ASN A 207 -15.75 17.27 5.65
C ASN A 207 -17.10 17.98 5.54
N TYR A 208 -17.77 18.20 6.67
CA TYR A 208 -19.07 18.90 6.74
C TYR A 208 -19.03 20.24 7.49
N VAL A 209 -17.89 20.58 8.08
CA VAL A 209 -17.72 21.77 8.90
C VAL A 209 -16.57 22.65 8.38
N GLY A 210 -15.97 22.38 7.22
CA GLY A 210 -14.80 23.15 6.76
C GLY A 210 -13.70 23.15 7.84
N GLY A 211 -13.17 24.33 8.17
CA GLY A 211 -12.09 24.50 9.15
C GLY A 211 -12.51 24.78 10.60
N ARG A 212 -13.77 24.52 11.01
CA ARG A 212 -14.20 24.75 12.40
C ARG A 212 -13.50 23.80 13.37
N GLU A 213 -13.08 24.31 14.53
CA GLU A 213 -12.25 23.60 15.51
C GLU A 213 -12.95 23.42 16.86
N TYR A 214 -14.19 23.92 16.97
CA TYR A 214 -14.98 23.86 18.17
C TYR A 214 -16.38 23.33 17.86
N PHE A 215 -16.97 22.67 18.84
CA PHE A 215 -18.38 22.36 18.84
C PHE A 215 -18.93 22.35 20.26
N THR A 216 -20.24 22.54 20.35
CA THR A 216 -20.99 22.35 21.59
C THR A 216 -22.46 22.12 21.25
N ARG A 217 -23.28 21.88 22.27
CA ARG A 217 -24.73 21.83 22.10
C ARG A 217 -25.23 23.17 21.54
N TYR A 218 -26.09 23.09 20.53
CA TYR A 218 -26.67 24.26 19.90
C TYR A 218 -27.47 25.11 20.89
N THR A 219 -27.20 26.41 20.88
CA THR A 219 -28.04 27.43 21.51
C THR A 219 -28.20 28.62 20.56
N ARG A 220 -29.33 29.34 20.65
CA ARG A 220 -29.57 30.52 19.81
C ARG A 220 -28.56 31.63 20.07
N SER A 221 -28.14 31.80 21.33
CA SER A 221 -27.13 32.78 21.72
C SER A 221 -25.79 32.50 21.01
N LEU A 222 -25.34 31.24 21.02
CA LEU A 222 -24.10 30.85 20.37
C LEU A 222 -24.11 31.11 18.85
N ALA A 223 -25.22 30.83 18.18
CA ALA A 223 -25.36 31.10 16.76
C ALA A 223 -25.30 32.61 16.43
N SER A 224 -25.71 33.45 17.39
CA SER A 224 -25.60 34.91 17.26
C SER A 224 -24.15 35.37 17.47
N SER A 225 -23.42 34.76 18.41
CA SER A 225 -22.01 35.07 18.68
C SER A 225 -21.05 34.58 17.59
N TYR A 226 -21.38 33.47 16.93
CA TYR A 226 -20.58 32.87 15.86
C TYR A 226 -21.45 32.64 14.61
N PRO A 227 -21.75 33.71 13.84
CA PRO A 227 -22.69 33.64 12.72
C PRO A 227 -22.19 32.80 11.54
N SER A 228 -20.87 32.55 11.46
CA SER A 228 -20.26 31.65 10.48
C SER A 228 -20.32 30.17 10.88
N GLY A 229 -20.89 29.84 12.04
CA GLY A 229 -21.01 28.48 12.51
C GLY A 229 -22.03 27.65 11.73
N VAL A 230 -21.98 26.33 11.93
CA VAL A 230 -22.85 25.36 11.23
C VAL A 230 -23.57 24.51 12.27
N LYS A 231 -24.91 24.44 12.17
CA LYS A 231 -25.70 23.52 12.98
C LYS A 231 -25.83 22.17 12.28
N ILE A 232 -25.48 21.08 12.95
CA ILE A 232 -25.67 19.70 12.46
C ILE A 232 -26.18 18.86 13.63
N GLY A 233 -27.40 18.34 13.53
CA GLY A 233 -28.06 17.68 14.66
C GLY A 233 -28.26 18.66 15.82
N ASP A 234 -27.88 18.22 17.02
CA ASP A 234 -27.93 19.03 18.23
C ASP A 234 -26.65 19.83 18.47
N HIS A 235 -25.64 19.71 17.61
CA HIS A 235 -24.37 20.40 17.74
C HIS A 235 -24.31 21.65 16.87
N TYR A 236 -23.57 22.64 17.37
CA TYR A 236 -23.15 23.81 16.63
C TYR A 236 -21.63 23.83 16.55
N PHE A 237 -21.09 24.04 15.36
CA PHE A 237 -19.66 24.00 15.05
C PHE A 237 -19.19 25.40 14.66
N TRP A 238 -18.09 25.90 15.24
CA TRP A 238 -17.49 27.21 14.92
C TRP A 238 -15.96 27.19 14.95
#